data_AF-A0A3D0P108-F1
#
_entry.id   AF-A0A3D0P108-F1
#
_cell.length_a   1.000
_cell.length_b   1.000
_cell.length_c   1.000
_cell.angle_alpha   90.00
_cell.angle_beta   90.00
_cell.angle_gamma   90.00
#
_symmetry.space_group_name_H-M   'P 1'
#
loop_
_entity.id
_entity.type
_entity.pdbx_description
1 polymer ?
#
loop_
_entity_poly.entity_id
_entity_poly.type
_entity_poly.pdbx_seq_one_letter_code
_entity_poly.pdbx_strand_id
1 'polypeptide(L)' 'RGGSLITQEDIIDFCKLRLADFKCPKIVHFVDDIPKGPTGKLLKRELARQFRGA' A
#
# COMPACT_ATOMS: atom_id res chain seq x y z
N ARG A 1 8.76 -20.30 -7.51
CA ARG A 1 7.75 -20.12 -6.42
C ARG A 1 6.47 -19.68 -7.09
N GLY A 2 5.34 -20.36 -6.85
CA GLY A 2 4.03 -19.87 -7.28
C GLY A 2 3.70 -18.58 -6.52
N GLY A 3 3.17 -17.58 -7.20
CA GLY A 3 2.72 -16.34 -6.56
C GLY A 3 1.56 -16.63 -5.59
N SER A 4 1.51 -15.90 -4.49
CA SER A 4 0.41 -15.95 -3.54
C SER A 4 -0.67 -14.94 -3.95
N LEU A 5 -1.93 -15.38 -4.05
CA LEU A 5 -3.08 -14.52 -4.28
C LEU A 5 -3.49 -13.87 -2.95
N ILE A 6 -2.74 -12.85 -2.52
CA ILE A 6 -3.08 -12.06 -1.34
C ILE A 6 -4.07 -10.96 -1.72
N THR A 7 -5.08 -10.74 -0.89
CA THR A 7 -6.09 -9.69 -1.07
C THR A 7 -5.77 -8.47 -0.23
N GLN A 8 -6.51 -7.39 -0.46
CA GLN A 8 -6.42 -6.18 0.37
C GLN A 8 -6.89 -6.48 1.80
N GLU A 9 -7.96 -7.26 1.93
CA GLU A 9 -8.56 -7.65 3.21
C GLU A 9 -7.58 -8.43 4.07
N ASP A 10 -6.83 -9.37 3.47
CA ASP A 10 -5.80 -10.15 4.18
C ASP A 10 -4.75 -9.25 4.84
N ILE A 11 -4.33 -8.18 4.16
CA ILE A 11 -3.33 -7.23 4.68
C ILE A 11 -3.92 -6.39 5.81
N ILE A 12 -5.16 -5.92 5.64
CA ILE A 12 -5.85 -5.12 6.66
C ILE A 12 -6.08 -5.96 7.92
N ASP A 13 -6.54 -7.19 7.78
CA ASP A 13 -6.82 -8.08 8.90
C ASP A 13 -5.53 -8.49 9.61
N PHE A 14 -4.44 -8.72 8.86
CA PHE A 14 -3.12 -8.87 9.46
C PHE A 14 -2.70 -7.66 10.30
N CYS A 15 -2.97 -6.44 9.84
CA CYS A 15 -2.70 -5.22 10.61
C CYS A 15 -3.56 -5.12 11.88
N LYS A 16 -4.86 -5.42 11.82
CA LYS A 16 -5.77 -5.36 12.98
C LYS A 16 -5.36 -6.29 14.12
N LEU A 17 -4.74 -7.43 13.81
CA LEU A 17 -4.23 -8.35 14.83
C LEU A 17 -3.03 -7.79 15.62
N ARG A 18 -2.39 -6.72 15.13
CA ARG A 18 -1.11 -6.22 15.66
C ARG A 18 -1.10 -4.72 15.97
N LEU A 19 -2.05 -3.97 15.43
CA LEU A 19 -2.16 -2.52 15.53
C LEU A 19 -3.55 -2.15 16.06
N ALA A 20 -3.64 -1.02 16.76
CA ALA A 20 -4.94 -0.42 17.06
C ALA A 20 -5.66 -0.04 15.77
N ASP A 21 -7.00 -0.16 15.76
CA ASP A 21 -7.85 0.03 14.57
C ASP A 21 -7.56 1.32 13.80
N PHE A 22 -7.36 2.44 14.51
CA PHE A 22 -7.12 3.74 13.87
C PHE A 22 -5.77 3.84 13.12
N LYS A 23 -4.84 2.91 13.37
CA LYS A 23 -3.55 2.80 12.66
C LYS A 23 -3.61 1.85 11.48
N CYS A 24 -4.66 1.04 11.38
CA CYS A 24 -4.80 0.12 10.26
C CYS A 24 -5.09 0.90 8.97
N PRO A 25 -4.49 0.51 7.84
CA PRO A 25 -4.81 1.13 6.56
C PRO A 25 -6.28 0.88 6.22
N LYS A 26 -6.93 1.88 5.63
CA LYS A 26 -8.32 1.74 5.15
C LYS A 26 -8.38 1.10 3.75
N ILE A 27 -7.36 1.36 2.94
CA ILE A 27 -7.26 0.94 1.54
C ILE A 27 -5.84 0.48 1.28
N VAL A 28 -5.69 -0.58 0.47
CA VAL A 28 -4.39 -1.09 0.03
C VAL A 28 -4.41 -1.20 -1.49
N HIS A 29 -3.52 -0.46 -2.15
CA HIS A 29 -3.35 -0.57 -3.60
C HIS A 29 -2.17 -1.48 -3.91
N PHE A 30 -2.41 -2.50 -4.74
CA PHE A 30 -1.34 -3.27 -5.37
C PHE A 30 -0.95 -2.58 -6.67
N VAL A 31 0.35 -2.32 -6.82
CA VAL A 31 0.93 -1.64 -7.98
C VAL A 31 2.14 -2.41 -8.46
N ASP A 32 2.39 -2.41 -9.76
CA ASP A 32 3.54 -3.08 -10.35
C ASP A 32 4.86 -2.38 -10.01
N ASP A 33 4.84 -1.04 -9.88
CA ASP A 33 6.00 -0.26 -9.46
C ASP A 33 5.60 0.98 -8.66
N ILE A 34 6.55 1.47 -7.88
CA ILE A 34 6.44 2.64 -7.04
C ILE A 34 7.22 3.78 -7.71
N PRO A 35 6.60 4.96 -7.95
CA PRO A 35 7.26 6.07 -8.63
C PRO A 35 8.47 6.55 -7.83
N LYS A 36 9.62 6.51 -8.48
CA LYS A 36 10.91 6.94 -7.93
C LYS A 36 11.50 8.05 -8.79
N GLY A 37 12.23 8.96 -8.14
CA GLY A 37 12.98 10.00 -8.83
C GLY A 37 14.28 9.48 -9.44
N PRO A 38 15.05 10.34 -10.12
CA PRO A 38 16.32 9.96 -10.76
C PRO A 38 17.37 9.36 -9.82
N THR A 39 17.27 9.65 -8.52
CA THR A 39 18.15 9.10 -7.46
C THR A 39 17.58 7.83 -6.80
N GLY A 40 16.49 7.28 -7.33
CA GLY A 40 15.80 6.09 -6.80
C GLY A 40 14.91 6.36 -5.57
N LYS A 41 14.84 7.60 -5.09
CA LYS A 41 13.99 7.97 -3.94
C LYS A 41 12.51 7.97 -4.30
N LEU A 42 11.69 7.51 -3.37
CA LEU A 42 10.23 7.52 -3.45
C LEU A 42 9.66 8.92 -3.69
N LEU A 43 8.81 9.06 -4.70
CA LEU A 43 8.07 10.30 -4.96
C LEU A 43 6.70 10.28 -4.26
N LYS A 44 6.69 10.56 -2.95
CA LYS A 44 5.46 10.56 -2.14
C LYS A 44 4.36 11.47 -2.70
N ARG A 45 4.72 12.63 -3.25
CA ARG A 45 3.76 13.56 -3.86
C ARG A 45 3.07 12.97 -5.09
N GLU A 46 3.80 12.18 -5.87
CA GLU A 46 3.25 11.52 -7.05
C GLU A 46 2.29 10.40 -6.64
N LEU A 47 2.70 9.55 -5.68
CA LEU A 47 1.81 8.56 -5.07
C LEU A 47 0.53 9.21 -4.54
N ALA A 48 0.66 10.30 -3.76
CA ALA A 48 -0.48 11.01 -3.22
C ALA A 48 -1.37 11.64 -4.29
N ARG A 49 -0.85 11.94 -5.49
CA ARG A 49 -1.64 12.41 -6.64
C ARG A 49 -2.37 11.26 -7.33
N GLN A 50 -1.70 10.12 -7.50
CA GLN A 50 -2.26 8.92 -8.14
C GLN A 50 -3.45 8.34 -7.35
N PHE A 51 -3.38 8.39 -6.01
CA PHE A 51 -4.38 7.81 -5.11
C PHE A 51 -5.17 8.85 -4.32
N ARG A 52 -5.20 10.11 -4.79
CA ARG A 52 -5.98 11.16 -4.10
C ARG A 52 -7.48 10.87 -4.25
N GLY A 53 -8.17 10.69 -3.13
CA GLY A 53 -9.64 10.53 -3.12
C GLY A 53 -10.14 9.12 -3.41
N ALA A 54 -9.24 8.13 -3.43
CA ALA A 54 -9.60 6.72 -3.29
C ALA A 54 -10.05 6.44 -1.84
#